data_AF-A0A8X8LFN6-F1
#
_entry.id   AF-A0A8X8LFN6-F1
#
_cell.length_a   1.000
_cell.length_b   1.000
_cell.length_c   1.000
_cell.angle_alpha   90.00
_cell.angle_beta   90.00
_cell.angle_gamma   90.00
#
_symmetry.space_group_name_H-M   'P 1'
#
loop_
_entity.id
_entity.type
_entity.pdbx_description
1 polymer ?
#
loop_
_entity_poly.entity_id
_entity_poly.type
_entity_poly.pdbx_seq_one_letter_code
_entity_poly.pdbx_strand_id
1 'polypeptide(L)'
;MSERNLSLLLTDIKVSIEKILEYTAGMTFESYEADSKTKDAVERNFEIIGEAASRITDDFKKLHPSVEWRIIKGLPEFYYSRIFWHQ
;
A
#
# COMPACT_ATOMS: atom_id res chain seq x y z
N MET A 1 11.99 -18.17 0.30
CA MET A 1 11.53 -17.29 1.40
C MET A 1 11.03 -18.17 2.54
N SER A 2 11.30 -17.85 3.80
CA SER A 2 10.75 -18.63 4.92
C SER A 2 9.27 -18.28 5.14
N GLU A 3 8.51 -19.22 5.72
CA GLU A 3 7.11 -19.00 6.09
C GLU A 3 6.95 -17.81 7.06
N ARG A 4 7.88 -17.69 8.02
CA ARG A 4 7.93 -16.55 8.97
C ARG A 4 8.09 -15.21 8.24
N ASN A 5 8.88 -15.14 7.16
CA ASN A 5 9.05 -13.91 6.40
C ASN A 5 7.79 -13.55 5.60
N LEU A 6 7.12 -14.54 5.00
CA LEU A 6 5.88 -14.31 4.29
C LEU A 6 4.78 -13.79 5.22
N SER A 7 4.64 -14.39 6.41
CA SER A 7 3.67 -13.94 7.42
C SER A 7 3.88 -12.49 7.83
N LEU A 8 5.13 -12.03 7.95
CA LEU A 8 5.45 -10.64 8.26
C LEU A 8 5.01 -9.70 7.12
N LEU A 9 5.33 -10.04 5.87
CA LEU A 9 4.93 -9.22 4.71
C LEU A 9 3.41 -9.09 4.59
N LEU A 10 2.67 -10.19 4.81
CA LEU A 10 1.21 -10.17 4.80
C LEU A 10 0.65 -9.36 5.97
N THR A 11 1.31 -9.39 7.12
CA THR A 11 0.95 -8.57 8.28
C THR A 11 1.14 -7.10 7.99
N ASP A 12 2.26 -6.70 7.39
CA ASP A 12 2.51 -5.30 6.99
C ASP A 12 1.43 -4.79 6.06
N ILE A 13 1.07 -5.56 5.03
CA ILE A 13 -0.02 -5.22 4.10
C ILE A 13 -1.33 -5.04 4.85
N LYS A 14 -1.70 -6.01 5.70
CA LYS A 14 -2.96 -5.99 6.44
C LYS A 14 -3.05 -4.76 7.36
N VAL A 15 -2.02 -4.51 8.16
CA VAL A 15 -1.98 -3.40 9.11
C VAL A 15 -2.03 -2.06 8.37
N SER A 16 -1.35 -1.93 7.23
CA SER A 16 -1.42 -0.70 6.43
C SER A 16 -2.79 -0.46 5.82
N ILE A 17 -3.50 -1.50 5.38
CA ILE A 17 -4.89 -1.38 4.93
C ILE A 17 -5.80 -0.93 6.08
N GLU A 18 -5.68 -1.56 7.25
CA GLU A 18 -6.47 -1.19 8.43
C GLU A 18 -6.27 0.28 8.82
N LYS A 19 -5.02 0.77 8.79
CA LYS A 19 -4.70 2.18 9.04
C LYS A 19 -5.32 3.13 8.02
N ILE A 20 -5.25 2.80 6.73
CA ILE A 20 -5.87 3.63 5.68
C ILE A 20 -7.38 3.76 5.93
N LEU A 21 -8.04 2.64 6.23
CA LEU A 21 -9.47 2.61 6.54
C LEU A 21 -9.80 3.42 7.80
N GLU A 22 -8.96 3.34 8.83
CA GLU A 22 -9.12 4.12 10.07
C GLU A 22 -8.97 5.63 9.83
N TYR A 23 -7.92 6.04 9.10
CA TYR A 23 -7.64 7.46 8.85
C TYR A 23 -8.72 8.13 8.01
N THR A 24 -9.32 7.38 7.10
CA THR A 24 -10.34 7.89 6.17
C THR A 24 -11.78 7.66 6.68
N ALA A 25 -11.94 7.02 7.84
CA ALA A 25 -13.25 6.70 8.39
C ALA A 25 -14.08 7.96 8.66
N GLY A 26 -15.25 8.04 8.04
CA GLY A 26 -16.17 9.17 8.21
C GLY A 26 -15.75 10.47 7.52
N MET A 27 -14.64 10.46 6.77
CA MET A 27 -14.25 11.60 5.94
C MET A 27 -15.06 11.64 4.65
N THR A 28 -15.43 12.84 4.20
CA THR A 28 -15.81 13.07 2.80
C THR A 28 -14.57 13.23 1.96
N PHE A 29 -14.71 13.09 0.64
CA PHE A 29 -13.61 13.31 -0.29
C PHE A 29 -13.00 14.72 -0.15
N GLU A 30 -13.84 15.75 -0.01
CA GLU A 30 -13.41 17.14 0.14
C GLU A 30 -12.63 17.34 1.45
N SER A 31 -13.08 16.72 2.55
CA SER A 31 -12.34 16.77 3.81
C SER A 31 -10.99 16.06 3.75
N TYR A 32 -10.91 14.95 3.02
CA TYR A 32 -9.67 14.23 2.78
C TYR A 32 -8.70 15.03 1.90
N GLU A 33 -9.21 15.64 0.82
CA GLU A 33 -8.41 16.45 -0.09
C GLU A 33 -7.80 17.67 0.61
N ALA A 34 -8.53 18.28 1.55
CA ALA A 34 -8.07 19.43 2.32
C ALA A 34 -7.09 19.09 3.46
N ASP A 35 -7.01 17.82 3.90
CA ASP A 35 -6.16 17.38 5.00
C ASP A 35 -4.84 16.77 4.49
N SER A 36 -3.79 17.60 4.43
CA SER A 36 -2.45 17.14 4.00
C SER A 36 -1.87 16.05 4.89
N LYS A 37 -2.10 16.09 6.21
CA LYS A 37 -1.57 15.09 7.13
C LYS A 37 -2.18 13.71 6.85
N THR A 38 -3.50 13.67 6.64
CA THR A 38 -4.18 12.40 6.34
C THR A 38 -3.78 11.85 4.99
N LYS A 39 -3.60 12.71 3.98
CA LYS A 39 -3.04 12.31 2.68
C LYS A 39 -1.65 11.69 2.83
N ASP A 40 -0.72 12.38 3.49
CA ASP A 40 0.65 11.88 3.70
C ASP A 40 0.63 10.53 4.45
N ALA A 41 -0.24 10.37 5.45
CA ALA A 41 -0.40 9.13 6.20
C ALA A 41 -0.95 7.98 5.33
N VAL A 42 -1.91 8.25 4.44
CA VAL A 42 -2.46 7.26 3.49
C VAL A 42 -1.41 6.88 2.46
N GLU A 43 -0.72 7.84 1.86
CA GLU A 43 0.34 7.60 0.88
C GLU A 43 1.47 6.75 1.46
N ARG A 44 1.91 7.04 2.69
CA ARG A 44 2.90 6.23 3.38
C ARG A 44 2.48 4.76 3.56
N ASN A 45 1.20 4.51 3.81
CA ASN A 45 0.70 3.13 3.95
C ASN A 45 0.62 2.42 2.59
N PHE A 46 0.33 3.12 1.49
CA PHE A 46 0.41 2.54 0.15
C PHE A 46 1.85 2.17 -0.24
N GLU A 47 2.85 2.97 0.15
CA GLU A 47 4.26 2.60 -0.04
C GLU A 47 4.63 1.28 0.65
N ILE A 48 4.22 1.13 1.91
CA ILE A 48 4.48 -0.08 2.71
C ILE A 48 3.81 -1.30 2.06
N ILE A 49 2.56 -1.16 1.61
CA ILE A 49 1.83 -2.22 0.92
C ILE A 49 2.57 -2.63 -0.37
N GLY A 50 2.98 -1.67 -1.18
CA GLY A 50 3.67 -1.93 -2.44
C GLY A 50 5.02 -2.61 -2.23
N GLU A 51 5.80 -2.16 -1.25
CA GLU A 51 7.09 -2.75 -0.91
C GLU A 51 6.95 -4.16 -0.33
N ALA A 52 5.95 -4.40 0.53
CA ALA A 52 5.69 -5.74 1.03
C ALA A 52 5.24 -6.69 -0.09
N ALA A 53 4.36 -6.22 -0.99
CA ALA A 53 3.90 -7.00 -2.15
C ALA A 53 5.00 -7.27 -3.19
N SER A 54 5.99 -6.36 -3.32
CA SER A 54 7.15 -6.57 -4.20
C SER A 54 7.97 -7.77 -3.74
N ARG A 55 8.15 -7.90 -2.42
CA ARG A 55 8.97 -8.94 -1.79
C ARG A 55 8.33 -10.34 -1.78
N ILE A 56 7.00 -10.47 -1.81
CA ILE A 56 6.29 -11.77 -1.84
C ILE A 56 6.78 -12.62 -3.04
N THR A 57 6.93 -13.94 -2.89
CA THR A 57 7.42 -14.80 -3.99
C THR A 57 6.40 -14.94 -5.12
N ASP A 58 6.86 -15.14 -6.35
CA ASP A 58 5.96 -15.34 -7.49
C ASP A 58 5.15 -16.63 -7.39
N ASP A 59 5.67 -17.68 -6.74
CA ASP A 59 4.92 -18.91 -6.50
C ASP A 59 3.70 -18.66 -5.62
N PHE A 60 3.85 -17.86 -4.56
CA PHE A 60 2.71 -17.47 -3.72
C PHE A 60 1.71 -16.62 -4.50
N LYS A 61 2.18 -15.69 -5.33
CA LYS A 61 1.34 -14.83 -6.16
C LYS A 61 0.54 -15.65 -7.18
N LYS A 62 1.14 -16.67 -7.80
CA LYS A 62 0.48 -17.60 -8.74
C LYS A 62 -0.61 -18.43 -8.08
N LEU A 63 -0.46 -18.76 -6.79
CA LEU A 63 -1.51 -19.44 -6.01
C LEU A 63 -2.69 -18.52 -5.67
N HIS A 64 -2.51 -17.20 -5.76
CA HIS A 64 -3.52 -16.19 -5.48
C HIS A 64 -3.73 -15.25 -6.68
N PRO A 65 -4.17 -15.77 -7.84
CA PRO A 65 -4.28 -14.98 -9.07
C PRO A 65 -5.42 -13.95 -9.05
N SER A 66 -6.35 -14.06 -8.09
CA SER A 66 -7.43 -13.07 -7.88
C SER A 66 -6.92 -11.74 -7.32
N VAL A 67 -5.71 -11.72 -6.74
CA VAL A 67 -5.09 -10.49 -6.25
C VAL A 67 -4.28 -9.86 -7.37
N GLU A 68 -4.52 -8.57 -7.63
CA GLU A 68 -3.85 -7.82 -8.69
C GLU A 68 -2.43 -7.38 -8.28
N TRP A 69 -1.54 -8.36 -8.08
CA TRP A 69 -0.18 -8.15 -7.59
C TRP A 69 0.64 -7.15 -8.41
N ARG A 70 0.40 -7.06 -9.73
CA ARG A 70 1.09 -6.08 -10.59
C ARG A 70 0.72 -4.65 -10.23
N ILE A 71 -0.56 -4.38 -10.00
CA ILE A 71 -1.04 -3.04 -9.61
C ILE A 71 -0.47 -2.66 -8.24
N ILE A 72 -0.58 -3.58 -7.27
CA ILE A 72 -0.14 -3.33 -5.89
C ILE A 72 1.36 -3.01 -5.83
N LYS A 73 2.19 -3.75 -6.58
CA LYS A 73 3.64 -3.47 -6.67
C LYS A 73 3.96 -2.11 -7.28
N GLY A 74 3.13 -1.61 -8.19
CA GLY A 74 3.34 -0.35 -8.89
C GLY A 74 2.94 0.88 -8.07
N LEU A 75 2.30 0.71 -6.92
CA LEU A 75 1.84 1.84 -6.09
C LEU A 75 2.99 2.81 -5.74
N PRO A 76 4.15 2.38 -5.20
CA PRO A 76 5.19 3.31 -4.82
C PRO A 76 5.77 4.08 -6.01
N GLU A 77 5.98 3.41 -7.16
CA GLU A 77 6.52 4.01 -8.38
C GLU A 77 5.59 5.11 -8.93
N PHE A 78 4.28 4.87 -8.92
CA PHE A 78 3.28 5.87 -9.30
C PHE A 78 3.33 7.11 -8.40
N TYR A 79 3.48 6.93 -7.09
CA TYR A 79 3.57 8.03 -6.13
C TYR A 79 4.89 8.81 -6.25
N TYR A 80 6.04 8.13 -6.34
CA TYR A 80 7.32 8.80 -6.54
C TYR A 80 7.35 9.61 -7.84
N SER A 81 6.82 9.05 -8.93
CA SER A 81 6.68 9.77 -10.19
C SER A 81 5.72 10.97 -10.13
N ARG A 82 4.92 11.13 -9.09
CA ARG A 82 4.03 12.30 -8.93
C ARG A 82 4.62 13.36 -8.01
N ILE A 83 5.39 12.94 -6.99
CA ILE A 83 6.05 13.85 -6.03
C ILE A 83 7.30 14.50 -6.65
N PHE A 84 8.10 13.77 -7.41
CA PHE A 84 9.38 14.27 -7.95
C PHE A 84 9.25 15.20 -9.17
N TRP A 85 8.09 15.28 -9.82
CA TRP A 85 7.87 16.14 -11.00
C TRP A 85 7.20 17.49 -10.67
N HIS A 86 6.77 17.70 -9.43
CA HIS A 86 6.10 18.92 -8.98
C HIS A 86 6.89 19.71 -7.93
N GLN A 87 8.19 19.41 -7.75
CA GLN A 87 9.15 20.23 -7.01
C GLN A 87 10.16 20.88 -7.94
#